data_AF-A0A3M0ZT10-F1
#
_entry.id   AF-A0A3M0ZT10-F1
#
_cell.length_a   1.000
_cell.length_b   1.000
_cell.length_c   1.000
_cell.angle_alpha   90.00
_cell.angle_beta   90.00
_cell.angle_gamma   90.00
#
_symmetry.space_group_name_H-M   'P 1'
#
loop_
_entity.id
_entity.type
_entity.pdbx_description
1 polymer ?
#
loop_
_entity_poly.entity_id
_entity_poly.type
_entity_poly.pdbx_seq_one_letter_code
_entity_poly.pdbx_strand_id
1 'polypeptide(L)'
;MEDPAKQGGCLKPDRGFEVNDCRTMDEVRERIDRIDEMIIALLADRVRLIETAAHLKTARADVRDEARIAQVLEKVRGHAARLGVPEELADMLYRRVVAWCVEYEFRCFDRLCAERRD
;
A
#
# COMPACT_ATOMS: atom_id res chain seq x y z
N MET A 1 7.11 11.82 35.78
CA MET A 1 8.03 11.23 34.80
C MET A 1 7.22 11.11 33.51
N GLU A 2 7.25 12.16 32.70
CA GLU A 2 6.54 12.18 31.41
C GLU A 2 7.37 11.40 30.39
N ASP A 3 6.71 10.56 29.60
CA ASP A 3 7.31 9.76 28.53
C ASP A 3 7.23 10.53 27.19
N PRO A 4 8.37 10.94 26.58
CA PRO A 4 8.39 11.76 25.39
C PRO A 4 8.81 10.97 24.16
N ALA A 5 7.89 10.25 23.50
CA ALA A 5 8.08 9.66 22.16
C ALA A 5 6.74 9.05 21.68
N LYS A 6 6.12 9.34 20.55
CA LYS A 6 6.51 10.04 19.33
C LYS A 6 5.26 10.69 18.75
N GLN A 7 5.42 11.91 18.26
CA GLN A 7 4.49 12.58 17.35
C GLN A 7 4.40 11.74 16.06
N GLY A 8 3.47 10.78 16.05
CA GLY A 8 2.99 10.17 14.83
C GLY A 8 2.09 11.18 14.15
N GLY A 9 2.67 12.00 13.27
CA GLY A 9 1.90 12.90 12.41
C GLY A 9 0.84 12.07 11.70
N CYS A 10 -0.41 12.20 12.15
CA CYS A 10 -1.55 11.71 11.43
C CYS A 10 -1.51 12.43 10.09
N LEU A 11 -1.24 11.68 9.01
CA LEU A 11 -1.48 12.15 7.65
C LEU A 11 -2.97 12.47 7.61
N LYS A 12 -3.33 13.73 7.91
CA LYS A 12 -4.68 14.22 7.69
C LYS A 12 -4.92 14.02 6.20
N PRO A 13 -5.93 13.24 5.78
CA PRO A 13 -6.26 13.19 4.38
C PRO A 13 -6.61 14.63 3.97
N ASP A 14 -5.71 15.28 3.23
CA ASP A 14 -6.00 16.56 2.62
C ASP A 14 -7.14 16.27 1.63
N ARG A 15 -8.33 16.75 2.01
CA ARG A 15 -9.65 16.52 1.41
C ARG A 15 -10.29 15.17 1.73
N GLY A 16 -10.88 15.10 2.93
CA GLY A 16 -12.01 14.21 3.16
C GLY A 16 -13.12 14.53 2.17
N PHE A 17 -13.51 13.55 1.35
CA PHE A 17 -14.77 13.57 0.64
C PHE A 17 -15.90 13.66 1.68
N GLU A 18 -16.66 14.75 1.73
CA GLU A 18 -17.81 14.88 2.65
C GLU A 18 -18.88 13.83 2.28
N VAL A 19 -18.87 12.68 2.95
CA VAL A 19 -19.70 11.50 2.62
C VAL A 19 -21.20 11.81 2.67
N ASN A 20 -21.60 12.91 3.31
CA ASN A 20 -22.99 13.19 3.67
C ASN A 20 -23.82 13.96 2.62
N ASP A 21 -23.26 14.33 1.48
CA ASP A 21 -23.95 15.20 0.52
C ASP A 21 -24.57 14.51 -0.70
N CYS A 22 -24.47 13.18 -0.80
CA CYS A 22 -25.13 12.45 -1.89
C CYS A 22 -26.65 12.40 -1.68
N ARG A 23 -27.38 12.90 -2.67
CA ARG A 23 -28.86 12.87 -2.74
C ARG A 23 -29.38 11.81 -3.69
N THR A 24 -28.53 11.28 -4.56
CA THR A 24 -28.90 10.25 -5.54
C THR A 24 -27.89 9.10 -5.56
N MET A 25 -28.31 7.93 -6.05
CA MET A 25 -27.41 6.78 -6.23
C MET A 25 -26.35 7.02 -7.31
N ASP A 26 -26.63 7.87 -8.28
CA ASP A 26 -25.66 8.20 -9.33
C ASP A 26 -24.53 9.06 -8.76
N GLU A 27 -24.84 10.03 -7.90
CA GLU A 27 -23.82 10.78 -7.14
C GLU A 27 -22.98 9.89 -6.24
N VAL A 28 -23.56 8.85 -5.64
CA VAL A 28 -22.80 7.86 -4.85
C VAL A 28 -21.82 7.10 -5.74
N ARG A 29 -22.26 6.63 -6.91
CA ARG A 29 -21.41 5.88 -7.85
C ARG A 29 -20.26 6.72 -8.38
N GLU A 30 -20.53 7.94 -8.83
CA GLU A 30 -19.49 8.87 -9.30
C GLU A 30 -18.41 9.16 -8.23
N ARG A 31 -18.78 9.10 -6.95
CA ARG A 31 -17.83 9.26 -5.86
C ARG A 31 -17.03 7.99 -5.59
N ILE A 32 -17.65 6.83 -5.67
CA ILE A 32 -16.95 5.54 -5.59
C ILE A 32 -15.95 5.43 -6.73
N ASP A 33 -16.36 5.74 -7.96
CA ASP A 33 -15.48 5.70 -9.13
C ASP A 33 -14.25 6.59 -8.95
N ARG A 34 -14.42 7.81 -8.42
CA ARG A 34 -13.30 8.70 -8.08
C ARG A 34 -12.37 8.14 -7.01
N ILE A 35 -12.92 7.46 -6.00
CA ILE A 35 -12.11 6.80 -4.97
C ILE A 35 -11.31 5.65 -5.59
N ASP A 36 -11.93 4.87 -6.46
CA ASP A 36 -11.29 3.74 -7.14
C ASP A 36 -10.15 4.22 -8.05
N GLU A 37 -10.35 5.30 -8.80
CA GLU A 37 -9.28 5.96 -9.56
C GLU A 37 -8.08 6.35 -8.69
N MET A 38 -8.35 6.92 -7.51
CA MET A 38 -7.30 7.30 -6.55
C MET A 38 -6.58 6.07 -5.97
N ILE A 39 -7.32 5.00 -5.67
CA ILE A 39 -6.73 3.73 -5.20
C ILE A 39 -5.78 3.18 -6.27
N ILE A 40 -6.20 3.15 -7.53
CA ILE A 40 -5.37 2.66 -8.63
C ILE A 40 -4.14 3.55 -8.83
N ALA A 41 -4.28 4.88 -8.73
CA ALA A 41 -3.15 5.80 -8.82
C ALA A 41 -2.10 5.55 -7.70
N LEU A 42 -2.55 5.38 -6.47
CA LEU A 42 -1.67 5.07 -5.33
C LEU A 42 -1.00 3.70 -5.47
N LEU A 43 -1.72 2.71 -6.01
CA LEU A 43 -1.13 1.41 -6.31
C LEU A 43 -0.06 1.52 -7.40
N ALA A 44 -0.26 2.33 -8.44
CA ALA A 44 0.75 2.55 -9.47
C ALA A 44 2.05 3.14 -8.88
N ASP A 45 1.95 4.13 -7.99
CA ASP A 45 3.11 4.68 -7.29
C ASP A 45 3.79 3.65 -6.39
N ARG A 46 3.00 2.85 -5.67
CA ARG A 46 3.52 1.75 -4.87
C ARG A 46 4.30 0.75 -5.73
N VAL A 47 3.81 0.42 -6.93
CA VAL A 47 4.49 -0.50 -7.85
C VAL A 47 5.81 0.07 -8.33
N ARG A 48 5.89 1.35 -8.69
CA ARG A 48 7.16 2.02 -9.07
C ARG A 48 8.20 1.99 -7.95
N LEU A 49 7.77 2.11 -6.69
CA LEU A 49 8.67 1.95 -5.54
C LEU A 49 9.20 0.52 -5.41
N ILE A 50 8.39 -0.50 -5.75
CA ILE A 50 8.83 -1.90 -5.78
C ILE A 50 9.85 -2.14 -6.89
N GLU A 51 9.65 -1.55 -8.08
CA GLU A 51 10.67 -1.61 -9.15
C GLU A 51 12.00 -1.01 -8.67
N THR A 52 11.94 0.16 -8.05
CA THR A 52 13.12 0.81 -7.45
C THR A 52 13.79 -0.10 -6.41
N ALA A 53 13.02 -0.77 -5.56
CA ALA A 53 13.54 -1.72 -4.58
C ALA A 53 14.25 -2.91 -5.26
N ALA A 54 13.70 -3.44 -6.36
CA ALA A 54 14.35 -4.51 -7.13
C ALA A 54 15.73 -4.13 -7.65
N HIS A 55 15.94 -2.86 -8.05
CA HIS A 55 17.26 -2.38 -8.48
C HIS A 55 18.30 -2.34 -7.34
N LEU A 56 17.85 -2.06 -6.11
CA LEU A 56 18.71 -1.94 -4.93
C LEU A 56 19.09 -3.28 -4.31
N LYS A 57 18.28 -4.32 -4.51
CA LYS A 57 18.55 -5.66 -3.98
C LYS A 57 19.73 -6.32 -4.70
N THR A 58 20.54 -7.02 -3.93
CA THR A 58 21.76 -7.68 -4.42
C THR A 58 21.60 -9.17 -4.60
N ALA A 59 20.74 -9.81 -3.80
CA ALA A 59 20.45 -11.24 -3.91
C ALA A 59 18.95 -11.50 -4.11
N ARG A 60 18.65 -12.58 -4.82
CA ARG A 60 17.26 -13.01 -5.05
C ARG A 60 16.53 -13.34 -3.74
N ALA A 61 17.26 -13.79 -2.71
CA ALA A 61 16.70 -14.06 -1.39
C ALA A 61 16.19 -12.79 -0.69
N ASP A 62 16.73 -11.62 -1.02
CA ASP A 62 16.33 -10.33 -0.44
C ASP A 62 14.96 -9.86 -0.96
N VAL A 63 14.46 -10.45 -2.04
CA VAL A 63 13.20 -10.06 -2.67
C VAL A 63 12.03 -10.31 -1.72
N ARG A 64 12.02 -11.45 -1.02
CA ARG A 64 10.97 -11.81 -0.07
C ARG A 64 11.46 -11.67 1.38
N ASP A 65 11.09 -10.56 2.00
CA ASP A 65 11.36 -10.28 3.41
C ASP A 65 10.09 -10.49 4.25
N GLU A 66 10.00 -11.63 4.94
CA GLU A 66 8.86 -11.98 5.79
C GLU A 66 8.66 -11.00 6.96
N ALA A 67 9.75 -10.48 7.53
CA ALA A 67 9.68 -9.52 8.63
C ALA A 67 9.08 -8.20 8.13
N ARG A 68 9.48 -7.74 6.94
CA ARG A 68 8.91 -6.55 6.31
C ARG A 68 7.44 -6.76 5.94
N ILE A 69 7.07 -7.92 5.40
CA ILE A 69 5.67 -8.27 5.08
C ILE A 69 4.80 -8.18 6.35
N ALA A 70 5.21 -8.83 7.44
CA ALA A 70 4.49 -8.78 8.72
C ALA A 70 4.32 -7.34 9.22
N GLN A 71 5.38 -6.52 9.11
CA GLN A 71 5.34 -5.12 9.50
C GLN A 71 4.37 -4.28 8.64
N VAL A 72 4.26 -4.55 7.33
CA VAL A 72 3.29 -3.88 6.45
C VAL A 72 1.86 -4.21 6.90
N LEU A 73 1.57 -5.49 7.12
CA LEU A 73 0.22 -5.93 7.50
C LEU A 73 -0.20 -5.34 8.85
N GLU A 74 0.71 -5.33 9.84
CA GLU A 74 0.45 -4.73 11.15
C GLU A 74 0.15 -3.23 11.03
N LYS A 75 0.96 -2.49 10.26
CA LYS A 75 0.71 -1.06 10.04
C LYS A 75 -0.66 -0.83 9.41
N VAL A 76 -1.02 -1.62 8.39
CA VAL A 76 -2.29 -1.46 7.68
C VAL A 76 -3.49 -1.72 8.59
N ARG A 77 -3.45 -2.76 9.43
CA ARG A 77 -4.48 -2.98 10.47
C ARG A 77 -4.59 -1.78 11.40
N GLY A 78 -3.46 -1.28 11.91
CA GLY A 78 -3.43 -0.08 12.75
C GLY A 78 -3.95 1.19 12.04
N HIS A 79 -3.74 1.34 10.73
CA HIS A 79 -4.33 2.42 9.93
C HIS A 79 -5.84 2.25 9.78
N ALA A 80 -6.31 1.03 9.50
CA ALA A 80 -7.71 0.70 9.35
C ALA A 80 -8.50 1.01 10.63
N ALA A 81 -8.00 0.56 11.78
CA ALA A 81 -8.58 0.83 13.09
C ALA A 81 -8.74 2.33 13.36
N ARG A 82 -7.72 3.14 13.04
CA ARG A 82 -7.77 4.61 13.23
C ARG A 82 -8.76 5.32 12.31
N LEU A 83 -9.04 4.75 11.14
CA LEU A 83 -9.91 5.35 10.12
C LEU A 83 -11.33 4.76 10.13
N GLY A 84 -11.64 3.82 11.04
CA GLY A 84 -12.94 3.17 11.10
C GLY A 84 -13.19 2.16 9.97
N VAL A 85 -12.14 1.70 9.30
CA VAL A 85 -12.23 0.62 8.30
C VAL A 85 -12.14 -0.72 9.03
N PRO A 86 -12.99 -1.72 8.71
CA PRO A 86 -12.86 -3.06 9.28
C PRO A 86 -11.45 -3.63 9.06
N GLU A 87 -10.77 -3.99 10.15
CA GLU A 87 -9.39 -4.49 10.08
C GLU A 87 -9.27 -5.76 9.22
N GLU A 88 -10.31 -6.61 9.23
CA GLU A 88 -10.37 -7.83 8.40
C GLU A 88 -10.34 -7.52 6.91
N LEU A 89 -11.03 -6.45 6.48
CA LEU A 89 -11.06 -6.02 5.09
C LEU A 89 -9.69 -5.51 4.66
N ALA A 90 -9.08 -4.68 5.53
CA ALA A 90 -7.76 -4.13 5.27
C ALA A 90 -6.69 -5.23 5.21
N ASP A 91 -6.69 -6.17 6.15
CA ASP A 91 -5.75 -7.31 6.18
C ASP A 91 -5.89 -8.19 4.94
N MET A 92 -7.12 -8.58 4.60
CA MET A 92 -7.42 -9.40 3.42
C MET A 92 -6.95 -8.74 2.11
N LEU A 93 -7.26 -7.46 1.92
CA LEU A 93 -6.85 -6.72 0.74
C LEU A 93 -5.33 -6.61 0.65
N TYR A 94 -4.67 -6.21 1.75
CA TYR A 94 -3.24 -5.93 1.73
C TYR A 94 -2.39 -7.19 1.62
N ARG A 95 -2.86 -8.35 2.09
CA ARG A 95 -2.18 -9.63 1.81
C ARG A 95 -2.06 -9.89 0.32
N ARG A 96 -3.13 -9.62 -0.44
CA ARG A 96 -3.11 -9.79 -1.91
C ARG A 96 -2.18 -8.78 -2.58
N VAL A 97 -2.24 -7.51 -2.17
CA VAL A 97 -1.35 -6.46 -2.70
C VAL A 97 0.12 -6.81 -2.44
N VAL A 98 0.45 -7.22 -1.22
CA VAL A 98 1.83 -7.57 -0.85
C VAL A 98 2.31 -8.81 -1.59
N ALA A 99 1.51 -9.87 -1.64
CA ALA A 99 1.86 -11.09 -2.37
C ALA A 99 2.13 -10.81 -3.85
N TRP A 100 1.24 -10.07 -4.51
CA TRP A 100 1.42 -9.69 -5.92
C TRP A 100 2.68 -8.85 -6.12
N CYS A 101 2.97 -7.90 -5.23
CA CYS A 101 4.17 -7.07 -5.36
C CYS A 101 5.46 -7.87 -5.17
N VAL A 102 5.50 -8.85 -4.26
CA VAL A 102 6.65 -9.74 -4.11
C VAL A 102 6.88 -10.54 -5.40
N GLU A 103 5.81 -11.09 -6.00
CA GLU A 103 5.91 -11.79 -7.28
C GLU A 103 6.37 -10.87 -8.41
N TYR A 104 5.85 -9.65 -8.48
CA TYR A 104 6.28 -8.66 -9.46
C TYR A 104 7.74 -8.26 -9.27
N GLU A 105 8.16 -8.08 -8.02
CA GLU A 105 9.54 -7.75 -7.68
C GLU A 105 10.51 -8.85 -8.13
N PHE A 106 10.15 -10.13 -7.96
CA PHE A 106 10.94 -11.24 -8.49
C PHE A 106 11.11 -11.13 -10.01
N ARG A 107 10.03 -10.84 -10.75
CA ARG A 107 10.11 -10.65 -12.22
C ARG A 107 11.04 -9.49 -12.59
N CYS A 108 10.96 -8.36 -11.88
CA CYS A 108 11.84 -7.22 -12.12
C CYS A 108 13.30 -7.57 -11.81
N PHE A 109 13.56 -8.19 -10.65
CA PHE A 109 14.91 -8.59 -10.24
C PHE A 109 15.54 -9.59 -11.23
N ASP A 110 14.80 -10.62 -11.62
CA ASP A 110 15.28 -11.66 -12.53
C ASP A 110 15.62 -11.07 -13.91
N ARG A 111 14.81 -10.13 -14.42
CA ARG A 111 15.11 -9.37 -15.64
C ARG A 111 16.38 -8.52 -15.52
N LEU A 112 16.51 -7.74 -14.44
CA LEU A 112 17.69 -6.89 -14.22
C LEU A 112 18.98 -7.72 -14.05
N CYS A 113 18.88 -8.91 -13.47
CA CYS A 113 20.02 -9.82 -13.37
C CYS A 113 20.45 -10.40 -14.71
N ALA A 114 19.51 -10.65 -15.63
CA ALA A 114 19.84 -11.06 -16.99
C ALA A 114 20.59 -9.94 -17.73
N GLU A 115 20.07 -8.71 -17.67
CA GLU A 115 20.68 -7.53 -18.32
C GLU A 115 22.07 -7.18 -17.79
N ARG A 116 22.38 -7.48 -16.51
CA ARG A 116 23.71 -7.24 -15.91
C ARG A 116 24.75 -8.29 -16.28
N ARG A 117 24.32 -9.44 -16.82
CA ARG A 117 25.20 -10.56 -17.19
C ARG A 117 25.65 -10.49 -18.66
N ASP A 118 24.98 -9.66 -19.45
CA ASP A 118 25.35 -9.28 -20.83
C ASP A 118 26.32 -8.09 -20.82
#